data_AF-A0A3N5I1E0-F1
#
_entry.id   AF-A0A3N5I1E0-F1
#
_cell.length_a   1.000
_cell.length_b   1.000
_cell.length_c   1.000
_cell.angle_alpha   90.00
_cell.angle_beta   90.00
_cell.angle_gamma   90.00
#
_symmetry.space_group_name_H-M   'P 1'
#
loop_
_entity.id
_entity.type
_entity.pdbx_description
1 polymer ?
#
loop_
_entity_poly.entity_id
_entity_poly.type
_entity_poly.pdbx_seq_one_letter_code
_entity_poly.pdbx_strand_id
1 'polypeptide(L)' 'MLFPTTLVGSYPQPEWLIDRQRLAGRFPPRVRARELWRVPEPWLAQAQDDATRLALLAQEAA' A
#
# COMPACT_ATOMS: atom_id res chain seq x y z
N MET A 1 5.53 -26.65 -1.77
CA MET A 1 4.09 -26.57 -1.45
C MET A 1 3.33 -27.47 -2.42
N LEU A 2 2.39 -28.30 -1.93
CA LEU A 2 1.57 -29.19 -2.76
C LEU A 2 0.37 -28.45 -3.39
N PHE A 3 -0.20 -27.47 -2.69
CA PHE A 3 -1.26 -26.59 -3.18
C PHE A 3 -0.79 -25.13 -3.06
N PRO A 4 -0.26 -24.53 -4.15
CA PRO A 4 0.19 -23.15 -4.09
C PRO A 4 -1.01 -22.21 -3.91
N THR A 5 -0.86 -21.26 -3.00
CA THR A 5 -1.83 -20.17 -2.78
C THR A 5 -1.27 -18.87 -3.33
N THR A 6 -2.16 -17.95 -3.70
CA THR A 6 -1.78 -16.62 -4.18
C THR A 6 -2.84 -15.60 -3.79
N LEU A 7 -2.42 -14.34 -3.69
CA LEU A 7 -3.31 -13.21 -3.54
C LEU A 7 -3.54 -12.55 -4.90
N VAL A 8 -4.76 -12.06 -5.11
CA VAL A 8 -5.13 -11.29 -6.32
C VAL A 8 -5.35 -9.84 -5.92
N GLY A 9 -4.65 -8.93 -6.60
CA GLY A 9 -4.82 -7.50 -6.41
C GLY A 9 -3.95 -6.90 -5.31
N SER A 10 -4.46 -5.86 -4.65
CA SER A 10 -3.72 -5.05 -3.69
C SER A 10 -3.71 -5.66 -2.28
N TYR A 11 -2.56 -5.63 -1.62
CA TYR A 11 -2.46 -5.81 -0.17
C TYR A 11 -2.81 -4.51 0.58
N PRO A 12 -3.39 -4.55 1.79
CA PRO A 12 -3.65 -3.34 2.58
C PRO A 12 -2.39 -2.52 2.82
N GLN A 13 -2.40 -1.27 2.36
CA GLN A 13 -1.34 -0.31 2.63
C GLN A 13 -1.44 0.17 4.09
N PRO A 14 -0.30 0.36 4.79
CA PRO A 14 -0.32 0.78 6.18
C PRO A 14 -0.80 2.23 6.35
N GLU A 15 -1.47 2.52 7.46
CA GLU A 15 -2.06 3.85 7.74
C GLU A 15 -1.00 4.95 7.82
N TRP A 16 0.24 4.63 8.20
CA TRP A 16 1.33 5.61 8.25
C TRP A 16 1.79 6.06 6.85
N LEU A 17 1.53 5.28 5.80
CA LEU A 17 1.94 5.60 4.42
C LEU A 17 0.87 6.43 3.69
N ILE A 18 -0.41 6.05 3.83
CA ILE A 18 -1.52 6.61 3.07
C ILE A 18 -2.73 6.88 3.96
N ASP A 19 -3.42 8.00 3.72
CA ASP A 19 -4.69 8.30 4.38
C ASP A 19 -5.80 7.38 3.85
N ARG A 20 -6.08 6.30 4.59
CA ARG A 20 -7.04 5.27 4.18
C ARG A 20 -8.47 5.78 4.20
N GLN A 21 -8.80 6.70 5.12
CA GLN A 21 -10.14 7.27 5.22
C GLN A 21 -10.46 8.16 4.01
N ARG A 22 -9.52 9.05 3.64
CA ARG A 22 -9.66 9.87 2.42
C ARG A 22 -9.66 9.04 1.15
N LEU A 23 -8.90 7.94 1.12
CA LEU A 23 -8.92 7.01 -0.02
C LEU A 23 -10.27 6.32 -0.19
N ALA A 24 -10.89 5.86 0.91
CA ALA A 24 -12.17 5.16 0.88
C ALA A 24 -13.34 6.09 0.52
N GLY A 25 -13.28 7.36 0.90
CA GLY A 25 -14.37 8.32 0.71
C GLY A 25 -14.49 8.95 -0.68
N ARG A 26 -13.72 8.49 -1.68
CA ARG A 26 -13.65 9.14 -2.99
C ARG A 26 -13.73 8.18 -4.16
N PHE A 27 -14.23 8.68 -5.29
CA PHE A 27 -14.16 7.97 -6.55
C PHE A 27 -12.71 7.81 -7.03
N PRO A 28 -12.41 6.77 -7.85
CA PRO A 28 -11.08 6.57 -8.41
C PRO A 28 -10.55 7.86 -9.05
N PRO A 29 -9.43 8.40 -8.56
CA PRO A 29 -8.93 9.67 -9.04
C PRO A 29 -8.45 9.53 -10.49
N ARG A 30 -8.85 10.46 -11.35
CA ARG A 30 -8.43 10.50 -12.76
C ARG A 30 -7.04 11.09 -12.97
N VAL A 31 -6.47 11.65 -11.91
CA VAL A 31 -5.12 12.23 -11.84
C VAL A 31 -4.40 11.69 -10.59
N ARG A 32 -3.07 11.84 -10.51
CA ARG A 32 -2.31 11.39 -9.35
C ARG A 32 -2.72 12.18 -8.09
N ALA A 33 -3.35 11.49 -7.15
CA ALA A 33 -3.77 12.04 -5.88
C ALA A 33 -2.62 12.07 -4.86
N ARG A 34 -1.73 13.04 -5.02
CA ARG A 34 -0.53 13.19 -4.17
C ARG A 34 -0.88 13.49 -2.71
N GLU A 35 -2.01 14.12 -2.48
CA GLU A 35 -2.53 14.54 -1.17
C GLU A 35 -2.95 13.40 -0.25
N LEU A 36 -3.01 12.16 -0.75
CA LEU A 36 -3.24 10.99 0.10
C LEU A 36 -1.99 10.49 0.81
N TRP A 37 -0.82 10.72 0.22
CA TRP A 37 0.42 10.24 0.79
C TRP A 37 0.75 11.06 2.02
N ARG A 38 0.98 10.37 3.14
CA ARG A 38 1.39 11.03 4.39
C ARG A 38 2.87 11.39 4.38
N VAL A 39 3.66 10.72 3.54
CA VAL A 39 5.10 10.91 3.43
C VAL A 39 5.43 11.89 2.28
N PRO A 40 6.26 12.92 2.51
CA PRO A 40 6.63 13.91 1.50
C PRO A 40 7.66 13.41 0.46
N GLU A 41 7.79 14.15 -0.64
CA GLU A 41 8.35 13.64 -1.90
C GLU A 41 9.87 13.40 -2.02
N PRO A 42 10.80 13.67 -1.07
CA PRO A 42 12.08 12.97 -1.18
C PRO A 42 12.01 11.53 -0.61
N TRP A 43 11.10 11.27 0.34
CA TRP A 43 11.08 10.01 1.11
C TRP A 43 9.98 9.05 0.66
N LEU A 44 9.01 9.53 -0.13
CA LEU A 44 7.82 8.75 -0.50
C LEU A 44 8.16 7.42 -1.18
N ALA A 45 9.13 7.41 -2.11
CA ALA A 45 9.52 6.19 -2.80
C ALA A 45 10.08 5.14 -1.82
N GLN A 46 11.00 5.55 -0.95
CA GLN A 46 11.55 4.67 0.09
C GLN A 46 10.46 4.14 1.02
N ALA A 47 9.53 5.00 1.44
CA ALA A 47 8.41 4.62 2.29
C ALA A 47 7.47 3.60 1.61
N GLN A 48 7.25 3.71 0.30
CA GLN A 48 6.49 2.73 -0.48
C GLN A 48 7.21 1.38 -0.58
N ASP A 49 8.53 1.39 -0.77
CA ASP A 49 9.34 0.17 -0.76
C ASP A 49 9.28 -0.53 0.60
N ASP A 50 9.37 0.23 1.69
CA ASP A 50 9.30 -0.31 3.05
C ASP A 50 7.92 -0.90 3.36
N ALA A 51 6.83 -0.26 2.94
CA ALA A 51 5.50 -0.84 3.05
C ALA A 51 5.35 -2.12 2.21
N THR A 52 6.00 -2.20 1.05
CA THR A 52 6.02 -3.41 0.23
C THR A 52 6.72 -4.56 0.94
N ARG A 53 7.87 -4.30 1.60
CA ARG A 53 8.55 -5.31 2.43
C ARG A 53 7.66 -5.83 3.54
N LEU A 54 6.93 -4.95 4.24
CA LEU A 54 5.96 -5.37 5.26
C LEU A 54 4.86 -6.28 4.70
N ALA A 55 4.33 -5.97 3.52
CA ALA A 55 3.32 -6.80 2.85
C ALA A 55 3.86 -8.18 2.45
N LEU A 56 5.13 -8.27 2.05
CA LEU A 56 5.79 -9.54 1.76
C LEU A 56 6.00 -10.37 3.02
N LEU A 57 6.55 -9.77 4.07
CA LEU A 57 6.75 -10.45 5.36
C LEU A 57 5.42 -10.98 5.93
N ALA A 58 4.34 -10.23 5.79
CA ALA A 58 3.02 -10.67 6.22
C ALA A 58 2.48 -11.84 5.38
N GLN A 59 2.79 -11.91 4.08
CA GLN A 59 2.42 -13.04 3.22
C GLN A 59 3.27 -14.29 3.49
N GLU A 60 4.56 -14.11 3.82
CA GLU A 60 5.45 -15.22 4.20
C GLU A 60 5.07 -15.84 5.54
N ALA A 61 4.51 -15.05 6.46
CA ALA A 61 4.07 -15.49 7.79
C ALA A 61 2.63 -16.07 7.84
N ALA A 62 1.91 -16.06 6.71
CA ALA A 62 0.50 -16.45 6.62
C ALA A 62 0.27 -17.95 6.35
#